data_AF-A0A963GZF7-F1
#
_entry.id   AF-A0A963GZF7-F1
#
_cell.length_a   1.000
_cell.length_b   1.000
_cell.length_c   1.000
_cell.angle_alpha   90.00
_cell.angle_beta   90.00
_cell.angle_gamma   90.00
#
_symmetry.space_group_name_H-M   'P 1'
#
loop_
_entity.id
_entity.type
_entity.pdbx_description
1 polymer ?
#
loop_
_entity_poly.entity_id
_entity_poly.type
_entity_poly.pdbx_seq_one_letter_code
_entity_poly.pdbx_strand_id
1 'polypeptide(L)'
;MTTRKLRMIVMNGQRIIQALVNNEWETTGTIKKVEEGIKPGIYNIYLAQKPEDKKQYEGKILYVDKENEVFYQQTGKDFIVHQLNAIGGKPIAGKDVIIEYDGEKAHLAQADTVKKKKTLKI
;
A
#
# COMPACT_ATOMS: atom_id res chain seq x y z
N MET A 1 2.52 14.43 -16.81
CA MET A 1 1.42 14.16 -15.87
C MET A 1 1.78 14.79 -14.53
N THR A 2 0.99 15.76 -14.06
CA THR A 2 1.23 16.43 -12.77
C THR A 2 0.94 15.41 -11.66
N THR A 3 1.94 15.04 -10.88
CA THR A 3 1.78 14.13 -9.75
C THR A 3 0.97 14.83 -8.66
N ARG A 4 -0.35 14.63 -8.65
CA ARG A 4 -1.24 15.18 -7.61
C ARG A 4 -0.88 14.51 -6.28
N LYS A 5 -0.63 15.30 -5.23
CA LYS A 5 -0.35 14.74 -3.89
C LYS A 5 -1.63 14.10 -3.36
N LEU A 6 -1.59 12.80 -3.09
CA LEU A 6 -2.69 12.03 -2.52
C LEU A 6 -2.45 11.70 -1.06
N ARG A 7 -3.50 11.75 -0.23
CA ARG A 7 -3.52 11.16 1.11
C ARG A 7 -4.75 10.29 1.29
N MET A 8 -4.65 9.28 2.12
CA MET A 8 -5.78 8.45 2.53
C MET A 8 -6.14 8.80 3.98
N ILE A 9 -7.41 9.09 4.24
CA ILE A 9 -7.95 9.27 5.58
C ILE A 9 -8.80 8.05 5.91
N VAL A 10 -8.57 7.48 7.08
CA VAL A 10 -9.43 6.44 7.66
C VAL A 10 -10.07 6.99 8.92
N MET A 11 -11.39 7.10 8.93
CA MET A 11 -12.16 7.54 10.09
C MET A 11 -13.52 6.85 10.11
N ASN A 12 -14.00 6.47 11.29
CA ASN A 12 -15.33 5.84 11.48
C ASN A 12 -15.58 4.63 10.56
N GLY A 13 -14.55 3.82 10.29
CA GLY A 13 -14.65 2.65 9.39
C GLY A 13 -14.77 2.98 7.91
N GLN A 14 -14.54 4.24 7.52
CA GLN A 14 -14.55 4.71 6.14
C GLN A 14 -13.14 5.08 5.68
N ARG A 15 -12.87 4.90 4.39
CA ARG A 15 -11.69 5.33 3.65
C ARG A 15 -12.07 6.46 2.71
N ILE A 16 -11.35 7.56 2.82
CA ILE A 16 -11.47 8.75 1.97
C ILE A 16 -10.13 8.98 1.30
N ILE A 17 -10.10 9.03 -0.04
CA ILE A 17 -8.92 9.49 -0.76
C ILE A 17 -9.08 10.99 -0.97
N GLN A 18 -8.06 11.74 -0.58
CA GLN A 18 -8.01 13.17 -0.78
C GLN A 18 -6.79 13.54 -1.59
N ALA A 19 -6.90 14.66 -2.28
CA ALA A 19 -5.87 15.13 -3.16
C ALA A 19 -5.70 16.64 -3.00
N LEU A 20 -4.44 17.09 -3.00
CA LEU A 20 -4.13 18.50 -2.81
C LEU A 20 -4.44 19.29 -4.09
N VAL A 21 -5.29 20.30 -3.99
CA VAL A 21 -5.70 21.22 -5.05
C VAL A 21 -5.73 22.63 -4.47
N ASN A 22 -5.05 23.59 -5.11
CA ASN A 22 -5.01 24.97 -4.63
C ASN A 22 -4.65 25.11 -3.14
N ASN A 23 -3.73 24.27 -2.65
CA ASN A 23 -3.33 24.16 -1.23
C ASN A 23 -4.40 23.65 -0.26
N GLU A 24 -5.53 23.17 -0.76
CA GLU A 24 -6.60 22.55 0.01
C GLU A 24 -6.71 21.06 -0.29
N TRP A 25 -7.15 20.29 0.72
CA TRP A 25 -7.36 18.85 0.56
C TRP A 25 -8.81 18.58 0.17
N GLU A 26 -8.99 18.16 -1.06
CA GLU A 26 -10.31 17.83 -1.60
C GLU A 26 -10.49 16.31 -1.67
N THR A 27 -11.69 15.83 -1.32
CA THR A 27 -12.06 14.42 -1.52
C THR A 27 -12.10 14.12 -3.01
N THR A 28 -11.43 13.05 -3.41
CA THR A 28 -11.44 12.55 -4.80
C THR A 28 -12.11 11.19 -4.86
N GLY A 29 -13.07 11.05 -5.76
CA GLY A 29 -13.90 9.85 -5.88
C GLY A 29 -14.86 9.65 -4.71
N THR A 30 -15.36 8.42 -4.56
CA THR A 30 -16.37 8.06 -3.55
C THR A 30 -15.73 7.63 -2.24
N ILE A 31 -16.34 8.02 -1.12
CA ILE A 31 -16.03 7.49 0.21
C ILE A 31 -16.45 6.02 0.26
N LYS A 32 -15.55 5.13 0.67
CA LYS A 32 -15.80 3.68 0.75
C LYS A 32 -15.59 3.16 2.16
N LYS A 33 -16.15 2.00 2.50
CA LYS A 33 -15.79 1.31 3.74
C LYS A 33 -14.28 0.98 3.68
N VAL A 34 -13.58 1.19 4.79
CA VAL A 34 -12.16 0.80 4.89
C VAL A 34 -12.05 -0.71 4.98
N GLU A 35 -11.04 -1.26 4.33
CA GLU A 35 -10.70 -2.68 4.45
C GLU A 35 -10.29 -3.04 5.89
N GLU A 36 -10.66 -4.25 6.32
CA GLU A 36 -10.31 -4.77 7.64
C GLU A 36 -8.79 -4.79 7.85
N GLY A 37 -8.35 -4.40 9.05
CA GLY A 37 -6.94 -4.36 9.42
C GLY A 37 -6.27 -3.00 9.19
N ILE A 38 -6.89 -2.06 8.46
CA ILE A 38 -6.39 -0.69 8.36
C ILE A 38 -6.93 0.14 9.53
N LYS A 39 -6.03 0.73 10.32
CA LYS A 39 -6.40 1.51 11.51
C LYS A 39 -6.91 2.90 11.12
N PRO A 40 -7.72 3.57 11.95
CA PRO A 40 -8.02 4.98 11.81
C PRO A 40 -6.73 5.82 11.80
N GLY A 41 -6.68 6.86 10.95
CA GLY A 41 -5.52 7.73 10.81
C GLY A 41 -5.44 8.46 9.48
N ILE A 42 -4.43 9.31 9.34
CA ILE A 42 -4.09 10.01 8.10
C ILE A 42 -2.81 9.36 7.54
N TYR A 43 -2.92 8.85 6.32
CA TYR A 43 -1.84 8.18 5.60
C TYR A 43 -1.42 9.05 4.42
N ASN A 44 -0.27 9.72 4.57
CA ASN A 44 0.29 10.61 3.57
C ASN A 44 0.97 9.83 2.44
N ILE A 45 0.19 9.07 1.67
CA ILE A 45 0.70 8.18 0.61
C ILE A 45 1.46 8.92 -0.51
N TYR A 46 1.31 10.25 -0.63
CA TYR A 46 2.16 11.07 -1.49
C TYR A 46 3.64 11.08 -1.10
N LEU A 47 3.98 10.64 0.12
CA LEU A 47 5.36 10.44 0.58
C LEU A 47 5.92 9.08 0.14
N ALA A 48 5.13 8.26 -0.57
CA ALA A 48 5.56 6.93 -0.96
C ALA A 48 6.76 6.98 -1.90
N GLN A 49 7.75 6.16 -1.57
CA GLN A 49 8.96 5.98 -2.37
C GLN A 49 8.79 4.79 -3.31
N LYS A 50 9.50 4.82 -4.43
CA LYS A 50 9.59 3.65 -5.30
C LYS A 50 10.47 2.59 -4.61
N PRO A 51 10.18 1.30 -4.84
CA PRO A 51 11.03 0.23 -4.35
C PRO A 51 12.41 0.30 -4.99
N GLU A 52 13.44 -0.04 -4.20
CA GLU A 52 14.80 -0.26 -4.66
C GLU A 52 15.00 -1.74 -5.00
N ASP A 53 15.86 -2.01 -5.98
CA ASP A 53 16.20 -3.38 -6.37
C ASP A 53 16.81 -4.16 -5.19
N LYS A 54 16.49 -5.45 -5.10
CA LYS A 54 16.96 -6.39 -4.06
C LYS A 54 16.59 -6.00 -2.62
N LYS A 55 15.64 -5.08 -2.43
CA LYS A 55 15.05 -4.80 -1.12
C LYS A 55 13.76 -5.61 -0.90
N GLN A 56 13.57 -5.92 0.37
CA GLN A 56 12.36 -6.53 0.91
C GLN A 56 11.58 -5.50 1.72
N TYR A 57 10.27 -5.45 1.50
CA TYR A 57 9.34 -4.53 2.16
C TYR A 57 8.27 -5.33 2.91
N GLU A 58 8.30 -5.26 4.25
CA GLU A 58 7.32 -5.90 5.12
C GLU A 58 6.34 -4.88 5.69
N GLY A 59 5.04 -5.19 5.60
CA GLY A 59 3.99 -4.37 6.18
C GLY A 59 2.66 -4.43 5.43
N LYS A 60 1.80 -3.46 5.70
CA LYS A 60 0.38 -3.51 5.34
C LYS A 60 0.11 -2.84 4.00
N ILE A 61 -0.65 -3.50 3.13
CA ILE A 61 -1.20 -2.84 1.94
C ILE A 61 -2.32 -1.89 2.37
N LEU A 62 -2.17 -0.60 2.08
CA LEU A 62 -3.12 0.43 2.46
C LEU A 62 -4.18 0.69 1.38
N TYR A 63 -3.73 0.83 0.13
CA TYR A 63 -4.59 1.27 -0.96
C TYR A 63 -4.15 0.65 -2.27
N VAL A 64 -5.11 0.15 -3.05
CA VAL A 64 -4.89 -0.37 -4.41
C VAL A 64 -5.58 0.58 -5.37
N ASP A 65 -4.77 1.31 -6.13
CA ASP A 65 -5.21 2.24 -7.16
C ASP A 65 -5.17 1.54 -8.51
N LYS A 66 -6.32 0.97 -8.90
CA LYS A 66 -6.44 0.27 -10.17
C LYS A 66 -6.41 1.20 -11.38
N GLU A 67 -6.74 2.47 -11.20
CA GLU A 67 -6.78 3.45 -12.28
C GLU A 67 -5.35 3.84 -12.68
N ASN A 68 -4.47 4.03 -11.70
CA ASN A 68 -3.06 4.35 -11.91
C ASN A 68 -2.15 3.11 -11.93
N GLU A 69 -2.72 1.90 -11.94
CA GLU A 69 -2.01 0.62 -11.92
C GLU A 69 -0.97 0.45 -10.80
N VAL A 70 -1.23 1.03 -9.61
CA VAL A 70 -0.31 0.98 -8.46
C VAL A 70 -0.99 0.55 -7.18
N PHE A 71 -0.19 0.16 -6.19
CA PHE A 71 -0.67 -0.02 -4.82
C PHE A 71 0.36 0.48 -3.81
N TYR A 72 -0.14 0.87 -2.64
CA TYR A 72 0.63 1.50 -1.58
C TYR A 72 0.73 0.56 -0.39
N GLN A 73 1.95 0.34 0.09
CA GLN A 73 2.26 -0.41 1.30
C GLN A 73 2.81 0.55 2.37
N GLN A 74 2.40 0.36 3.61
CA GLN A 74 3.05 0.97 4.77
C GLN A 74 4.09 0.00 5.33
N THR A 75 5.34 0.46 5.46
CA THR A 75 6.46 -0.31 6.02
C THR A 75 7.00 0.46 7.21
N GLY A 76 6.64 0.04 8.42
CA GLY A 76 6.89 0.84 9.63
C GLY A 76 6.23 2.24 9.53
N LYS A 77 7.06 3.29 9.44
CA LYS A 77 6.62 4.69 9.30
C LYS A 77 6.62 5.18 7.84
N ASP A 78 7.24 4.44 6.95
CA ASP A 78 7.42 4.82 5.55
C ASP A 78 6.30 4.23 4.68
N PHE A 79 6.21 4.76 3.45
CA PHE A 79 5.28 4.29 2.44
C PHE A 79 6.05 3.89 1.19
N ILE A 80 5.63 2.79 0.57
CA ILE A 80 6.20 2.31 -0.70
C ILE A 80 5.08 2.20 -1.71
N VAL A 81 5.33 2.68 -2.93
CA VAL A 81 4.40 2.56 -4.06
C VAL A 81 4.95 1.55 -5.06
N HIS A 82 4.14 0.52 -5.31
CA HIS A 82 4.48 -0.60 -6.17
C HIS A 82 3.62 -0.56 -7.42
N GLN A 83 4.18 -0.99 -8.56
CA GLN A 83 3.40 -1.21 -9.77
C GLN A 83 2.63 -2.52 -9.66
N LEU A 84 1.36 -2.54 -10.08
CA LEU A 84 0.52 -3.74 -10.06
C LEU A 84 1.07 -4.82 -11.01
N ASN A 85 1.64 -4.43 -12.14
CA ASN A 85 2.21 -5.34 -13.12
C ASN A 85 3.56 -5.96 -12.69
N ALA A 86 4.22 -5.43 -11.66
CA ALA A 86 5.48 -5.94 -11.17
C ALA A 86 5.32 -7.23 -10.35
N ILE A 87 4.12 -7.49 -9.80
CA ILE A 87 3.86 -8.64 -8.92
C ILE A 87 3.02 -9.72 -9.61
N GLY A 88 3.42 -10.98 -9.43
CA GLY A 88 2.71 -12.16 -9.95
C GLY A 88 1.42 -12.54 -9.18
N GLY A 89 0.77 -11.59 -8.50
CA GLY A 89 -0.38 -11.86 -7.64
C GLY A 89 -1.25 -10.63 -7.40
N LYS A 90 -2.41 -10.82 -6.76
CA LYS A 90 -3.35 -9.73 -6.49
C LYS A 90 -3.10 -9.12 -5.10
N PRO A 91 -2.67 -7.85 -5.00
CA PRO A 91 -2.56 -7.18 -3.72
C PRO A 91 -3.95 -6.92 -3.15
N ILE A 92 -4.09 -7.11 -1.84
CA ILE A 92 -5.36 -6.93 -1.11
C ILE A 92 -5.10 -5.94 0.02
N ALA A 93 -5.78 -4.80 -0.01
CA ALA A 93 -5.70 -3.80 1.05
C ALA A 93 -6.14 -4.39 2.40
N GLY A 94 -5.49 -3.96 3.47
CA GLY A 94 -5.67 -4.47 4.84
C GLY A 94 -4.74 -5.63 5.22
N LYS A 95 -4.21 -6.38 4.25
CA LYS A 95 -3.33 -7.53 4.49
C LYS A 95 -1.89 -7.12 4.74
N ASP A 96 -1.26 -7.81 5.68
CA ASP A 96 0.19 -7.74 5.91
C ASP A 96 0.91 -8.68 4.95
N VAL A 97 1.86 -8.12 4.21
CA VAL A 97 2.60 -8.81 3.17
C VAL A 97 4.09 -8.53 3.28
N ILE A 98 4.86 -9.38 2.62
CA ILE A 98 6.26 -9.18 2.30
C ILE A 98 6.34 -9.07 0.78
N ILE A 99 7.00 -8.01 0.31
CA ILE A 99 7.26 -7.80 -1.12
C ILE A 99 8.77 -7.77 -1.31
N GLU A 100 9.28 -8.68 -2.12
CA GLU A 100 10.71 -8.82 -2.41
C GLU A 100 10.93 -8.60 -3.90
N TYR A 101 11.83 -7.68 -4.26
CA TYR A 101 12.18 -7.38 -5.64
C TYR A 101 13.36 -8.22 -6.13
N ASP A 102 13.21 -8.77 -7.33
CA ASP A 102 14.26 -9.39 -8.14
C ASP A 102 14.29 -8.67 -9.50
N GLY A 103 15.03 -7.57 -9.57
CA GLY A 103 15.00 -6.64 -10.69
C GLY A 103 13.66 -5.91 -10.80
N GLU A 104 13.05 -5.99 -11.99
CA GLU A 104 11.76 -5.31 -12.27
C GLU A 104 10.54 -6.10 -11.76
N LYS A 105 10.73 -7.37 -11.38
CA LYS A 105 9.67 -8.23 -10.88
C LYS A 105 9.74 -8.31 -9.36
N ALA A 106 8.59 -8.55 -8.74
CA ALA A 106 8.49 -8.72 -7.32
C ALA A 106 7.64 -9.94 -6.93
N HIS A 107 8.06 -10.59 -5.86
CA HIS A 107 7.36 -11.68 -5.23
C HIS A 107 6.55 -11.14 -4.05
N LEU A 108 5.25 -11.42 -4.04
CA LEU A 108 4.34 -11.09 -2.94
C LEU A 108 4.06 -12.33 -2.11
N ALA A 109 4.37 -12.28 -0.82
CA ALA A 109 4.04 -13.32 0.16
C ALA A 109 3.18 -12.74 1.29
N GLN A 110 2.20 -13.50 1.79
CA GLN A 110 1.46 -13.11 2.99
C GLN A 110 2.35 -13.27 4.23
N ALA A 111 2.38 -12.28 5.12
CA ALA A 111 3.26 -12.32 6.30
C ALA A 111 2.95 -13.52 7.22
N ASP A 112 1.68 -13.92 7.32
CA ASP A 112 1.24 -15.05 8.15
C ASP A 112 1.76 -16.41 7.65
N THR A 113 1.90 -16.58 6.33
CA THR A 113 2.40 -17.84 5.74
C THR A 113 3.92 -17.97 5.87
N VAL A 114 4.64 -16.84 5.90
CA VAL A 114 6.10 -16.82 6.09
C VAL A 114 6.50 -17.12 7.54
N LYS A 115 5.74 -16.62 8.53
CA LYS A 115 5.98 -16.94 9.95
C LYS A 115 5.82 -18.43 10.25
N LYS A 116 4.77 -19.08 9.74
CA LYS A 116 4.56 -20.53 9.92
C LYS A 116 5.67 -21.38 9.28
N LYS A 117 6.21 -20.98 8.12
CA LYS A 117 7.33 -21.70 7.47
C LYS A 117 8.63 -21.64 8.28
N LYS A 118 8.88 -20.55 9.02
CA LYS A 118 10.05 -20.44 9.92
C LYS A 118 9.90 -21.34 11.15
N THR A 119 8.70 -21.51 11.69
CA THR A 119 8.43 -22.35 12.87
C THR A 119 8.49 -23.85 12.58
N LEU A 120 8.28 -24.28 11.33
CA LEU A 120 8.26 -25.69 10.92
C LEU A 120 9.65 -26.25 10.56
N LYS A 121 10.72 -25.46 10.69
CA LYS A 121 12.10 -25.94 10.59
C LYS A 121 12.64 -26.21 12.00
N ILE A 122 12.17 -27.28 12.63
CA ILE A 122 12.76 -27.87 13.85
C ILE A 122 12.89 -29.36 13.59
#